data_AF-A0A351QUE0-F1
#
_entry.id   AF-A0A351QUE0-F1
#
_cell.length_a   1.000
_cell.length_b   1.000
_cell.length_c   1.000
_cell.angle_alpha   90.00
_cell.angle_beta   90.00
_cell.angle_gamma   90.00
#
_symmetry.space_group_name_H-M   'P 1'
#
loop_
_entity.id
_entity.type
_entity.pdbx_description
1 polymer ?
#
loop_
_entity_poly.entity_id
_entity_poly.type
_entity_poly.pdbx_seq_one_letter_code
_entity_poly.pdbx_strand_id
1 'polypeptide(L)' 'MSSIHDPRYKKLIKNLIQIREFKNITQVELATSLKKPQSYIAKVENLDRRLDILELHDWLSALDAPIIEFLENCFEP' A
#
# COMPACT_ATOMS: atom_id res chain seq x y z
N MET A 1 4.11 6.55 -21.14
CA MET A 1 3.32 7.07 -20.00
C MET A 1 3.75 6.33 -18.75
N SER A 2 4.21 7.01 -17.71
CA SER A 2 4.65 6.33 -16.48
C SER A 2 3.44 5.68 -15.81
N SER A 3 3.43 4.34 -15.70
CA SER A 3 2.28 3.61 -15.10
C SER A 3 2.06 3.88 -13.60
N ILE A 4 2.86 4.75 -12.98
CA ILE A 4 2.56 5.30 -11.64
C ILE A 4 1.39 6.30 -11.69
N HIS A 5 1.11 6.85 -12.87
CA HIS A 5 -0.08 7.67 -13.13
C HIS A 5 -1.27 6.83 -13.65
N ASP A 6 -1.13 5.51 -13.79
CA ASP A 6 -2.24 4.63 -14.18
C ASP A 6 -3.34 4.69 -13.11
N PRO A 7 -4.60 4.99 -13.48
CA PRO A 7 -5.71 5.09 -12.53
C PRO A 7 -5.87 3.83 -11.65
N ARG A 8 -5.58 2.65 -12.19
CA ARG A 8 -5.65 1.38 -11.45
C ARG A 8 -4.60 1.30 -10.35
N TYR A 9 -3.38 1.76 -10.63
CA TYR A 9 -2.32 1.83 -9.62
C TYR A 9 -2.64 2.86 -8.54
N LYS A 10 -3.20 4.02 -8.90
CA LYS A 10 -3.66 5.01 -7.92
C LYS A 10 -4.76 4.47 -7.01
N LYS A 11 -5.72 3.70 -7.56
CA LYS A 11 -6.78 3.03 -6.79
C LYS A 11 -6.17 2.01 -5.81
N LEU A 12 -5.21 1.21 -6.26
CA LEU A 12 -4.47 0.27 -5.40
C LEU A 12 -3.80 0.96 -4.21
N ILE A 13 -3.04 2.03 -4.45
CA ILE A 13 -2.38 2.78 -3.38
C ILE A 13 -3.39 3.44 -2.44
N LYS A 14 -4.47 4.01 -2.97
CA LYS A 14 -5.55 4.60 -2.15
C LYS A 14 -6.17 3.56 -1.20
N ASN A 15 -6.43 2.34 -1.68
CA ASN A 15 -6.99 1.28 -0.85
C ASN A 15 -6.01 0.85 0.26
N LEU A 16 -4.70 0.77 -0.03
CA LEU A 16 -3.69 0.49 1.01
C LEU A 16 -3.68 1.56 2.11
N ILE A 17 -3.77 2.84 1.73
CA ILE A 17 -3.85 3.96 2.67
C ILE A 17 -5.11 3.82 3.54
N GLN A 18 -6.26 3.52 2.93
CA GLN A 18 -7.52 3.35 3.64
C GLN A 18 -7.47 2.21 4.67
N ILE A 19 -6.87 1.07 4.31
CA ILE A 19 -6.70 -0.06 5.25
C ILE A 19 -5.82 0.36 6.42
N ARG A 20 -4.69 1.03 6.14
CA ARG A 20 -3.77 1.52 7.18
C ARG A 20 -4.49 2.47 8.14
N GLU A 21 -5.20 3.45 7.60
CA GLU A 21 -5.93 4.46 8.38
C GLU A 21 -7.09 3.85 9.17
N PHE A 22 -7.85 2.92 8.58
CA PHE A 22 -8.92 2.20 9.26
C PHE A 22 -8.40 1.42 10.48
N LYS A 23 -7.19 0.87 10.39
CA LYS A 23 -6.52 0.19 11.51
C LYS A 23 -5.81 1.15 12.48
N ASN A 24 -5.91 2.47 12.29
CA ASN A 24 -5.24 3.51 13.07
C ASN A 24 -3.71 3.34 13.13
N ILE A 25 -3.10 2.77 12.09
CA ILE A 25 -1.66 2.57 12.00
C ILE A 25 -1.03 3.80 11.34
N THR A 26 -0.01 4.38 11.96
CA THR A 26 0.76 5.49 11.39
C THR A 26 1.74 5.00 10.32
N GLN A 27 2.20 5.90 9.45
CA GLN A 27 3.25 5.58 8.49
C GLN A 27 4.55 5.13 9.19
N VAL A 28 4.83 5.64 10.39
CA VAL A 28 6.03 5.26 11.18
C VAL A 28 5.90 3.83 11.71
N GLU A 29 4.73 3.45 12.22
CA GLU A 29 4.49 2.09 12.74
C GLU A 29 4.55 1.06 11.60
N LEU A 30 3.92 1.35 10.47
CA LEU A 30 4.01 0.47 9.30
C LEU A 30 5.45 0.34 8.79
N ALA A 31 6.17 1.46 8.69
CA ALA A 31 7.58 1.46 8.29
C ALA A 31 8.44 0.62 9.24
N THR A 32 8.17 0.71 10.54
CA THR A 32 8.86 -0.06 11.59
C THR A 32 8.61 -1.55 11.41
N SER A 33 7.37 -1.96 11.17
CA SER A 33 7.01 -3.36 10.90
C SER A 33 7.74 -3.90 9.65
N LEU A 34 7.84 -3.09 8.60
CA LEU A 34 8.52 -3.44 7.35
C LEU A 34 10.05 -3.31 7.39
N LYS A 35 10.62 -2.85 8.52
CA LYS A 35 12.05 -2.52 8.65
C LYS A 35 12.54 -1.56 7.55
N LYS A 36 11.71 -0.55 7.24
CA LYS A 36 11.98 0.52 6.26
C LYS A 36 11.95 1.89 6.96
N PRO A 37 12.57 2.94 6.39
CA PRO A 37 12.36 4.30 6.88
C PRO A 37 10.92 4.76 6.60
N GLN A 38 10.35 5.64 7.43
CA GLN A 38 9.00 6.19 7.19
C GLN A 38 8.88 6.86 5.81
N SER A 39 9.96 7.46 5.29
CA SER A 39 10.00 8.05 3.95
C SER A 39 9.74 7.04 2.82
N TYR A 40 9.96 5.75 3.04
CA TYR A 40 9.57 4.69 2.11
C TYR A 40 8.05 4.63 1.96
N ILE A 41 7.32 4.66 3.07
CA ILE A 41 5.85 4.65 3.11
C ILE A 41 5.31 5.92 2.46
N ALA A 42 5.83 7.09 2.86
CA ALA A 42 5.41 8.36 2.29
C ALA A 42 5.60 8.41 0.76
N LYS A 43 6.73 7.92 0.24
CA LYS A 43 6.97 7.89 -1.22
C LYS A 43 6.02 6.96 -1.95
N VAL A 44 5.61 5.84 -1.35
CA VAL A 44 4.61 4.94 -1.94
C VAL A 44 3.23 5.62 -1.93
N GLU A 45 2.81 6.16 -0.78
CA GLU A 45 1.49 6.80 -0.62
C GLU A 45 1.34 8.06 -1.50
N ASN A 46 2.43 8.80 -1.72
CA ASN A 46 2.48 9.97 -2.60
C ASN A 46 2.65 9.65 -4.09
N LEU A 47 2.76 8.36 -4.46
CA LEU A 47 3.01 7.93 -5.84
C LEU A 47 4.35 8.44 -6.40
N ASP A 48 5.36 8.59 -5.55
CA ASP A 48 6.75 8.88 -5.93
C ASP A 48 7.58 7.60 -6.12
N ARG A 49 7.11 6.48 -5.55
CA ARG A 49 7.74 5.17 -5.63
C ARG A 49 6.71 4.08 -5.93
N ARG A 50 7.09 3.14 -6.80
CA ARG A 50 6.31 1.94 -7.07
C ARG A 50 6.48 0.89 -5.99
N LEU A 51 5.38 0.21 -5.68
CA LEU A 51 5.34 -1.02 -4.90
C LEU A 51 5.39 -2.20 -5.87
N ASP A 52 6.32 -3.14 -5.67
CA ASP A 52 6.25 -4.44 -6.36
C ASP A 52 5.35 -5.44 -5.61
N ILE A 53 5.20 -6.65 -6.15
CA ILE A 53 4.28 -7.65 -5.60
C ILE A 53 4.74 -8.23 -4.26
N LEU A 54 6.05 -8.34 -4.01
CA LEU A 54 6.59 -8.80 -2.73
C LEU A 54 6.41 -7.71 -1.68
N GLU A 55 6.67 -6.45 -2.07
CA GLU A 55 6.43 -5.30 -1.21
C GLU A 55 4.94 -5.11 -0.89
N LEU A 56 4.04 -5.43 -1.82
CA LEU A 56 2.59 -5.46 -1.58
C LEU A 56 2.21 -6.53 -0.56
N HIS A 57 2.73 -7.74 -0.73
CA HIS A 57 2.53 -8.84 0.21
C HIS A 57 2.97 -8.44 1.62
N ASP A 58 4.19 -7.91 1.77
CA ASP A 58 4.73 -7.54 3.08
C ASP A 58 3.92 -6.41 3.71
N TRP A 59 3.52 -5.41 2.92
CA TRP A 59 2.68 -4.30 3.37
C TRP A 59 1.33 -4.78 3.90
N LEU A 60 0.65 -5.65 3.17
CA LEU A 60 -0.64 -6.22 3.56
C LEU A 60 -0.50 -7.14 4.77
N SER A 61 0.56 -7.94 4.84
CA SER A 61 0.86 -8.78 6.00
C SER A 61 1.11 -7.93 7.25
N ALA A 62 1.82 -6.81 7.13
CA ALA A 62 2.05 -5.88 8.24
C ALA A 62 0.77 -5.18 8.71
N LEU A 63 -0.22 -5.07 7.82
CA LEU A 63 -1.55 -4.56 8.14
C LEU A 63 -2.54 -5.66 8.52
N ASP A 64 -2.14 -6.93 8.61
CA ASP A 64 -3.04 -8.06 8.86
C ASP A 64 -4.26 -8.04 7.91
N ALA A 65 -3.97 -7.94 6.61
CA ALA A 65 -4.93 -7.88 5.53
C ALA A 65 -4.63 -8.98 4.49
N PRO A 66 -5.56 -9.91 4.19
CA PRO A 66 -5.33 -10.95 3.20
C PRO A 66 -5.20 -10.38 1.78
N ILE A 67 -4.19 -10.82 1.04
CA ILE A 67 -3.93 -10.28 -0.31
C ILE A 67 -5.06 -10.59 -1.32
N ILE A 68 -5.72 -11.75 -1.19
CA ILE A 68 -6.81 -12.13 -2.08
C ILE A 68 -8.02 -11.20 -1.88
N GLU A 69 -8.46 -11.03 -0.64
CA GLU A 69 -9.55 -10.11 -0.30
C GLU A 69 -9.23 -8.67 -0.71
N PHE A 70 -7.97 -8.24 -0.53
CA PHE A 70 -7.53 -6.93 -0.99
C PHE A 70 -7.70 -6.77 -2.51
N LEU A 71 -7.24 -7.75 -3.30
CA LEU A 71 -7.26 -7.67 -4.75
C LEU A 71 -8.69 -7.72 -5.32
N GLU A 72 -9.57 -8.54 -4.74
CA GLU A 72 -11.00 -8.60 -5.13
C GLU A 72 -11.65 -7.21 -4.98
N ASN A 73 -11.57 -6.62 -3.78
CA ASN A 73 -12.12 -5.29 -3.50
C ASN A 73 -11.46 -4.17 -4.33
N CYS A 74 -10.20 -4.35 -4.72
CA CYS A 74 -9.44 -3.33 -5.45
C CYS A 74 -9.82 -3.28 -6.93
N PHE A 75 -10.16 -4.42 -7.53
CA PHE A 75 -10.41 -4.56 -8.97
C PHE A 75 -11.83 -4.98 -9.32
N GLU A 76 -12.76 -4.96 -8.35
CA GLU A 76 -14.19 -5.08 -8.65
C GLU A 76 -14.62 -4.06 -9.74
N PRO A 77 -15.41 -4.50 -10.74
CA PRO A 77 -15.90 -3.68 -11.85
C PRO A 77 -16.76 -2.49 -11.41
#